data_AF-G0UPY9-F1
#
_entry.id   AF-G0UPY9-F1
#
_cell.length_a   1.000
_cell.length_b   1.000
_cell.length_c   1.000
_cell.angle_alpha   90.00
_cell.angle_beta   90.00
_cell.angle_gamma   90.00
#
_symmetry.space_group_name_H-M   'P 1'
#
loop_
_entity.id
_entity.type
_entity.pdbx_description
1 polymer ?
#
loop_
_entity_poly.entity_id
_entity_poly.type
_entity_poly.pdbx_seq_one_letter_code
_entity_poly.pdbx_strand_id
1 'polypeptide(L)'
;MNTLGDCPSTVVGSVQDFKSIFTSKNCDCLLLCYEADADSVTISDLVAFQDTVRTASHKYGTKVKVYLWECSADAFTAARMQLKKKRGMPLLLVVYKQEIADTFPQPFADLISTVLRVCERLASYQRDDKIAIVSPVSLTEPRPQKGSLDAAPDVEQRLTVDIARLIETGRNLMKTGRAEYAEKAFQRALATLDTIEPLCEGDNRVRGTTAMCLAWLSFSMLAQGKCTDSHAQRLRRDYEDFCREFLSDAARVCVTHRLIGALTIEWRGDTCSQKKLRDILAASPHNHEYRCALVVTLFLSGDLERCLTEVFKLRVLSVPFGAIALSAIQDYIGPEHPLMGVIRPSS
;
A
#
# COMPACT_ATOMS: atom_id res chain seq x y z
N MET A 1 -1.70 -30.79 21.00
CA MET A 1 -1.10 -29.71 21.81
C MET A 1 0.32 -29.50 21.29
N ASN A 2 0.53 -28.51 20.42
CA ASN A 2 1.86 -28.18 19.90
C ASN A 2 2.45 -27.07 20.76
N THR A 3 3.63 -27.32 21.31
CA THR A 3 4.42 -26.36 22.08
C THR A 3 4.84 -25.18 21.20
N LEU A 4 4.14 -24.06 21.33
CA LEU A 4 4.73 -22.74 21.06
C LEU A 4 5.79 -22.50 22.13
N GLY A 5 7.03 -22.17 21.77
CA GLY A 5 7.87 -21.44 22.73
C GLY A 5 9.39 -21.43 22.59
N ASP A 6 10.03 -22.24 21.75
CA ASP A 6 11.49 -22.16 21.62
C ASP A 6 11.91 -21.55 20.29
N CYS A 7 12.59 -20.40 20.35
CA CYS A 7 13.36 -19.82 19.26
C CYS A 7 14.81 -20.30 19.45
N PRO A 8 15.21 -21.45 18.88
CA PRO A 8 16.57 -21.95 19.04
C PRO A 8 17.53 -20.99 18.33
N SER A 9 18.46 -20.41 19.09
CA SER A 9 19.60 -19.70 18.51
C SER A 9 20.68 -20.70 18.13
N THR A 10 21.28 -20.52 16.95
CA THR A 10 22.38 -21.38 16.46
C THR A 10 23.57 -20.51 16.11
N VAL A 11 24.75 -20.89 16.59
CA VAL A 11 26.01 -20.20 16.27
C VAL A 11 26.56 -20.77 14.97
N VAL A 12 26.95 -19.90 14.05
CA VAL A 12 27.56 -20.26 12.76
C VAL A 12 29.07 -20.36 12.96
N GLY A 13 29.57 -21.58 13.16
CA GLY A 13 30.99 -21.85 13.41
C GLY A 13 31.81 -22.17 12.17
N SER A 14 31.15 -22.55 11.06
CA SER A 14 31.82 -22.97 9.83
C SER A 14 31.13 -22.45 8.56
N VAL A 15 31.85 -22.50 7.43
CA VAL A 15 31.30 -22.20 6.10
C VAL A 15 30.15 -23.14 5.74
N GLN A 16 30.22 -24.40 6.21
CA GLN A 16 29.16 -25.38 5.98
C GLN A 16 27.88 -25.01 6.75
N ASP A 17 28.03 -24.56 8.00
CA ASP A 17 26.89 -24.07 8.81
C ASP A 17 26.24 -22.86 8.14
N PHE A 18 27.06 -21.92 7.64
CA PHE A 18 26.56 -20.75 6.92
C PHE A 18 25.75 -21.15 5.68
N LYS A 19 26.26 -22.09 4.86
CA LYS A 19 25.53 -22.61 3.69
C LYS A 19 24.23 -23.32 4.08
N SER A 20 24.21 -24.02 5.21
CA SER A 20 23.05 -24.79 5.66
C SER A 20 21.81 -23.90 5.93
N ILE A 21 22.03 -22.64 6.31
CA ILE A 21 20.99 -21.63 6.55
C ILE A 21 20.09 -21.47 5.32
N PHE A 22 20.72 -21.42 4.13
CA PHE A 22 20.04 -21.21 2.86
C PHE A 22 19.48 -22.50 2.25
N THR A 23 19.85 -23.69 2.75
CA THR A 23 19.34 -24.95 2.21
C THR A 23 18.14 -25.52 2.98
N SER A 24 17.89 -25.04 4.20
CA SER A 24 16.79 -25.55 5.03
C SER A 24 15.44 -24.99 4.52
N LYS A 25 14.48 -25.88 4.18
CA LYS A 25 13.20 -25.48 3.54
C LYS A 25 12.14 -24.92 4.49
N ASN A 26 12.39 -24.90 5.80
CA ASN A 26 11.30 -24.92 6.78
C ASN A 26 11.19 -23.71 7.74
N CYS A 27 12.10 -22.75 7.74
CA CYS A 27 11.99 -21.57 8.63
C CYS A 27 12.64 -20.32 8.05
N ASP A 28 11.96 -19.18 8.15
CA ASP A 28 12.59 -17.87 7.98
C ASP A 28 13.58 -17.63 9.12
N CYS A 29 14.65 -16.89 8.86
CA CYS A 29 15.65 -16.65 9.89
C CYS A 29 16.24 -15.25 9.88
N LEU A 30 16.68 -14.84 11.06
CA LEU A 30 17.45 -13.64 11.31
C LEU A 30 18.89 -14.07 11.53
N LEU A 31 19.80 -13.59 10.70
CA LEU A 31 21.23 -13.86 10.81
C LEU A 31 21.92 -12.56 11.22
N LEU A 32 22.47 -12.54 12.43
CA LEU A 32 23.28 -11.43 12.90
C LEU A 32 24.75 -11.71 12.57
N CYS A 33 25.29 -10.91 11.66
CA CYS A 33 26.69 -10.92 11.25
C CYS A 33 27.45 -9.83 12.02
N TYR A 34 28.42 -10.22 12.84
CA TYR A 34 29.18 -9.30 13.69
C TYR A 34 30.65 -9.71 13.82
N GLU A 35 31.48 -8.76 14.25
CA GLU A 35 32.89 -8.95 14.60
C GLU A 35 33.05 -8.43 16.04
N ALA A 36 33.27 -9.31 17.02
CA ALA A 36 33.17 -8.96 18.45
C ALA A 36 33.97 -7.70 18.83
N ASP A 37 35.25 -7.67 18.48
CA ASP A 37 36.14 -6.54 18.80
C ASP A 37 35.87 -5.31 17.94
N ALA A 38 35.68 -5.51 16.63
CA ALA A 38 35.58 -4.40 15.69
C ALA A 38 34.21 -3.70 15.74
N ASP A 39 33.16 -4.42 16.10
CA ASP A 39 31.81 -3.91 16.25
C ASP A 39 31.44 -3.59 17.72
N SER A 40 32.35 -3.83 18.67
CA SER A 40 32.12 -3.65 20.11
C SER A 40 30.91 -4.42 20.64
N VAL A 41 30.69 -5.64 20.16
CA VAL A 41 29.55 -6.49 20.53
C VAL A 41 29.96 -7.40 21.67
N THR A 42 29.28 -7.29 22.81
CA THR A 42 29.53 -8.13 23.99
C THR A 42 28.59 -9.35 24.03
N ILE A 43 28.91 -10.32 24.89
CA ILE A 43 28.03 -11.47 25.14
C ILE A 43 26.66 -11.00 25.66
N SER A 44 26.63 -9.99 26.53
CA SER A 44 25.40 -9.39 27.06
C SER A 44 24.53 -8.81 25.96
N ASP A 45 25.14 -8.19 24.95
CA ASP A 45 24.44 -7.64 23.78
C ASP A 45 23.78 -8.77 22.98
N LEU A 46 24.51 -9.84 22.71
CA LEU A 46 23.98 -11.02 21.98
C LEU A 46 22.80 -11.67 22.71
N VAL A 47 22.87 -11.76 24.05
CA VAL A 47 21.76 -12.25 24.88
C VAL A 47 20.56 -11.30 24.77
N ALA A 48 20.77 -10.00 24.93
CA ALA A 48 19.71 -9.00 24.80
C ALA A 48 19.04 -9.03 23.41
N PHE A 49 19.82 -9.24 22.35
CA PHE A 49 19.30 -9.42 21.00
C PHE A 49 18.46 -10.68 20.86
N GLN A 50 18.93 -11.83 21.36
CA GLN A 50 18.16 -13.08 21.35
C GLN A 50 16.86 -12.95 22.15
N ASP A 51 16.90 -12.32 23.32
CA ASP A 51 15.73 -12.07 24.17
C ASP A 51 14.75 -11.12 23.48
N THR A 52 15.25 -10.11 22.77
CA THR A 52 14.42 -9.20 21.96
C THR A 52 13.75 -9.96 20.84
N VAL A 53 14.47 -10.81 20.09
CA VAL A 53 13.87 -11.62 19.02
C VAL A 53 12.85 -12.59 19.59
N ARG A 54 13.12 -13.24 20.73
CA ARG A 54 12.18 -14.15 21.41
C ARG A 54 10.91 -13.42 21.85
N THR A 55 11.06 -12.25 22.46
CA THR A 55 9.94 -11.42 22.91
C THR A 55 9.12 -10.92 21.72
N ALA A 56 9.79 -10.44 20.66
CA ALA A 56 9.14 -9.98 19.44
C ALA A 56 8.40 -11.11 18.71
N SER A 57 9.06 -12.25 18.52
CA SER A 57 8.45 -13.42 17.87
C SER A 57 7.25 -13.94 18.65
N HIS A 58 7.30 -14.00 19.98
CA HIS A 58 6.15 -14.34 20.80
C HIS A 58 5.03 -13.30 20.70
N LYS A 59 5.36 -12.00 20.84
CA LYS A 59 4.40 -10.89 20.77
C LYS A 59 3.66 -10.84 19.43
N TYR A 60 4.37 -11.06 18.32
CA TYR A 60 3.81 -10.97 16.98
C TYR A 60 3.45 -12.34 16.37
N GLY A 61 3.65 -13.45 17.09
CA GLY A 61 3.38 -14.80 16.57
C GLY A 61 4.24 -15.17 15.35
N THR A 62 5.44 -14.62 15.23
CA THR A 62 6.37 -14.84 14.11
C THR A 62 7.19 -16.11 14.35
N LYS A 63 7.24 -17.02 13.37
CA LYS A 63 8.13 -18.19 13.36
C LYS A 63 9.47 -17.83 12.71
N VAL A 64 10.46 -17.50 13.52
CA VAL A 64 11.83 -17.20 13.03
C VAL A 64 12.85 -18.01 13.80
N LYS A 65 13.94 -18.38 13.13
CA LYS A 65 15.17 -18.86 13.78
C LYS A 65 16.20 -17.75 13.86
N VAL A 66 17.07 -17.80 14.86
CA VAL A 66 18.16 -16.83 15.03
C VAL A 66 19.49 -17.52 14.79
N TYR A 67 20.29 -16.95 13.91
CA TYR A 67 21.67 -17.36 13.69
C TYR A 67 22.61 -16.24 14.14
N LEU A 68 23.61 -16.59 14.94
CA LEU A 68 24.67 -15.68 15.33
C LEU A 68 25.94 -16.06 14.59
N TRP A 69 26.48 -15.14 13.80
CA TRP A 69 27.67 -15.38 12.99
C TRP A 69 28.75 -14.37 13.34
N GLU A 70 29.72 -14.85 14.10
CA GLU A 70 30.98 -14.15 14.31
C GLU A 70 31.83 -14.32 13.05
N CYS A 71 31.92 -13.25 12.26
CA CYS A 71 32.50 -13.31 10.91
C CYS A 71 33.97 -12.88 10.84
N SER A 72 34.65 -12.81 11.99
CA SER A 72 36.04 -12.35 12.12
C SER A 72 37.05 -13.25 11.39
N ALA A 73 36.74 -14.54 11.23
CA ALA A 73 37.64 -15.52 10.62
C ALA A 73 37.89 -15.26 9.11
N ASP A 74 39.12 -15.49 8.67
CA ASP A 74 39.56 -15.23 7.29
C ASP A 74 38.76 -15.99 6.22
N ALA A 75 38.27 -17.19 6.57
CA ALA A 75 37.42 -18.01 5.71
C ALA A 75 36.13 -17.30 5.25
N PHE A 76 35.69 -16.26 5.97
CA PHE A 76 34.48 -15.48 5.69
C PHE A 76 34.74 -14.16 4.95
N THR A 77 35.99 -13.87 4.57
CA THR A 77 36.35 -12.60 3.91
C THR A 77 35.57 -12.34 2.63
N ALA A 78 35.42 -13.35 1.76
CA ALA A 78 34.64 -13.21 0.53
C ALA A 78 33.15 -12.92 0.82
N ALA A 79 32.57 -13.58 1.83
CA ALA A 79 31.18 -13.39 2.22
C ALA A 79 30.95 -11.98 2.82
N ARG A 80 31.86 -11.49 3.68
CA ARG A 80 31.81 -10.12 4.22
C ARG A 80 31.84 -9.06 3.12
N MET A 81 32.70 -9.24 2.12
CA MET A 81 32.82 -8.33 0.97
C MET A 81 31.54 -8.30 0.12
N GLN A 82 30.95 -9.47 -0.18
CA GLN A 82 29.70 -9.56 -0.93
C GLN A 82 28.53 -8.91 -0.18
N LEU A 83 28.45 -9.12 1.13
CA LEU A 83 27.43 -8.53 2.00
C LEU A 83 27.68 -7.06 2.35
N LYS A 84 28.77 -6.48 1.85
CA LYS A 84 29.20 -5.09 2.11
C LYS A 84 29.24 -4.78 3.61
N LYS A 85 29.65 -5.75 4.44
CA LYS A 85 29.79 -5.59 5.89
C LYS A 85 30.82 -4.50 6.16
N LYS A 86 30.43 -3.48 6.92
CA LYS A 86 31.33 -2.40 7.36
C LYS A 86 31.88 -2.71 8.75
N ARG A 87 33.12 -2.33 8.97
CA ARG A 87 33.76 -2.37 10.29
C ARG A 87 33.03 -1.40 11.25
N GLY A 88 32.73 -1.83 12.46
CA GLY A 88 32.01 -1.00 13.45
C GLY A 88 30.49 -1.00 13.29
N MET A 89 29.95 -1.81 12.38
CA MET A 89 28.52 -1.89 12.10
C MET A 89 28.11 -3.36 11.95
N PRO A 90 27.53 -3.96 13.00
CA PRO A 90 26.86 -5.25 12.87
C PRO A 90 25.83 -5.21 11.74
N LEU A 91 25.65 -6.36 11.08
CA LEU A 91 24.75 -6.50 9.95
C LEU A 91 23.68 -7.54 10.29
N LEU A 92 22.43 -7.09 10.38
CA LEU A 92 21.29 -7.99 10.49
C LEU A 92 20.79 -8.36 9.09
N LEU A 93 20.71 -9.65 8.84
CA LEU A 93 20.24 -10.22 7.58
C LEU A 93 18.89 -10.89 7.84
N VAL A 94 17.91 -10.59 6.98
CA VAL A 94 16.62 -11.27 6.96
C VAL A 94 16.65 -12.28 5.84
N VAL A 95 16.70 -13.56 6.18
CA VAL A 95 16.62 -14.65 5.23
C VAL A 95 15.18 -15.15 5.18
N TYR A 96 14.55 -14.97 4.01
CA TYR A 96 13.18 -15.38 3.75
C TYR A 96 13.18 -16.32 2.55
N LYS A 97 12.56 -17.50 2.69
CA LYS A 97 12.54 -18.52 1.63
C LYS A 97 13.91 -18.75 0.97
N GLN A 98 14.95 -18.94 1.78
CA GLN A 98 16.31 -19.29 1.33
C GLN A 98 17.10 -18.18 0.63
N GLU A 99 16.56 -16.96 0.57
CA GLU A 99 17.23 -15.80 0.00
C GLU A 99 17.35 -14.67 1.02
N ILE A 100 18.36 -13.82 0.85
CA ILE A 100 18.52 -12.61 1.65
C ILE A 100 17.51 -11.57 1.13
N ALA A 101 16.41 -11.40 1.87
CA ALA A 101 15.34 -10.49 1.50
C ALA A 101 15.61 -9.04 1.94
N ASP A 102 16.37 -8.85 3.01
CA ASP A 102 16.70 -7.52 3.52
C ASP A 102 17.99 -7.54 4.34
N THR A 103 18.68 -6.39 4.41
CA THR A 103 19.95 -6.23 5.12
C THR A 103 19.99 -4.90 5.86
N PHE A 104 20.36 -4.91 7.14
CA PHE A 104 20.37 -3.73 8.00
C PHE A 104 21.75 -3.51 8.63
N PRO A 105 22.62 -2.68 8.01
CA PRO A 105 23.90 -2.29 8.60
C PRO A 105 23.68 -1.12 9.58
N GLN A 106 23.65 -1.41 10.88
CA GLN A 106 23.31 -0.42 11.91
C GLN A 106 24.12 -0.65 13.19
N PRO A 107 24.31 0.36 14.04
CA PRO A 107 24.80 0.17 15.40
C PRO A 107 23.93 -0.83 16.18
N PHE A 108 24.53 -1.59 17.09
CA PHE A 108 23.82 -2.65 17.83
C PHE A 108 22.59 -2.15 18.59
N ALA A 109 22.66 -0.95 19.18
CA ALA A 109 21.55 -0.33 19.90
C ALA A 109 20.30 -0.16 19.03
N ASP A 110 20.48 0.16 17.74
CA ASP A 110 19.37 0.41 16.81
C ASP A 110 18.77 -0.89 16.26
N LEU A 111 19.53 -1.99 16.29
CA LEU A 111 19.07 -3.30 15.82
C LEU A 111 17.88 -3.81 16.65
N ILE A 112 17.78 -3.47 17.94
CA ILE A 112 16.66 -3.87 18.80
C ILE A 112 15.33 -3.34 18.25
N SER A 113 15.29 -2.06 17.87
CA SER A 113 14.09 -1.45 17.27
C SER A 113 13.79 -2.04 15.89
N THR A 114 14.84 -2.34 15.11
CA THR A 114 14.71 -2.97 13.79
C THR A 114 14.14 -4.38 13.89
N VAL A 115 14.57 -5.18 14.87
CA VAL A 115 14.06 -6.54 15.11
C VAL A 115 12.56 -6.54 15.36
N LEU A 116 12.04 -5.62 16.17
CA LEU A 116 10.60 -5.52 16.43
C LEU A 116 9.81 -5.30 15.13
N ARG A 117 10.25 -4.33 14.32
CA ARG A 117 9.62 -4.02 13.02
C ARG A 117 9.73 -5.18 12.02
N VAL A 118 10.87 -5.86 12.00
CA VAL A 118 11.10 -7.02 11.14
C VAL A 118 10.22 -8.18 11.55
N CYS A 119 10.10 -8.49 12.84
CA CYS A 119 9.24 -9.56 13.35
C CYS A 119 7.76 -9.26 13.09
N GLU A 120 7.31 -8.01 13.25
CA GLU A 120 5.95 -7.57 12.90
C GLU A 120 5.67 -7.76 11.40
N ARG A 121 6.62 -7.35 10.54
CA ARG A 121 6.51 -7.49 9.08
C ARG A 121 6.57 -8.96 8.64
N LEU A 122 7.43 -9.78 9.25
CA LEU A 122 7.47 -11.22 8.98
C LEU A 122 6.20 -11.91 9.48
N ALA A 123 5.62 -11.48 10.60
CA ALA A 123 4.36 -12.01 11.09
C ALA A 123 3.24 -11.77 10.08
N SER A 124 3.17 -10.61 9.42
CA SER A 124 2.15 -10.38 8.38
C SER A 124 2.35 -11.26 7.14
N TYR A 125 3.60 -11.62 6.81
CA TYR A 125 3.89 -12.57 5.73
C TYR A 125 3.69 -14.05 6.12
N GLN A 126 3.78 -14.38 7.41
CA GLN A 126 3.71 -15.76 7.91
C GLN A 126 2.34 -16.16 8.43
N ARG A 127 1.59 -15.22 9.02
CA ARG A 127 0.14 -15.36 9.11
C ARG A 127 -0.37 -15.44 7.67
N ASP A 128 -1.37 -16.25 7.39
CA ASP A 128 -2.01 -16.35 6.06
C ASP A 128 -2.72 -15.06 5.60
N ASP A 129 -2.31 -13.94 6.19
CA ASP A 129 -2.62 -12.56 5.87
C ASP A 129 -1.79 -12.10 4.65
N LYS A 130 -1.67 -12.95 3.63
CA LYS A 130 -0.92 -12.68 2.41
C LYS A 130 -1.85 -12.04 1.37
N ILE A 131 -1.57 -10.80 1.02
CA ILE A 131 -2.25 -10.09 -0.08
C ILE A 131 -1.95 -10.77 -1.43
N ALA A 132 -0.83 -11.49 -1.55
CA ALA A 132 -0.51 -12.28 -2.72
C ALA A 132 0.17 -13.61 -2.32
N ILE A 133 -0.36 -14.74 -2.79
CA ILE A 133 0.11 -16.10 -2.48
C ILE A 133 0.58 -16.76 -3.77
N VAL A 134 1.86 -17.08 -3.87
CA VAL A 134 2.37 -17.95 -4.94
C VAL A 134 2.21 -19.41 -4.49
N SER A 135 1.33 -20.15 -5.13
CA SER A 135 1.07 -21.57 -4.90
C SER A 135 1.61 -22.39 -6.07
N PRO A 136 2.35 -23.49 -5.84
CA PRO A 136 2.70 -24.40 -6.92
C PRO A 136 1.44 -25.11 -7.43
N VAL A 137 1.17 -25.04 -8.73
CA VAL A 137 0.13 -25.85 -9.37
C VAL A 137 0.72 -27.23 -9.63
N SER A 138 0.23 -28.23 -8.91
CA SER A 138 0.50 -29.62 -9.26
C SER A 138 -0.41 -29.97 -10.43
N LEU A 139 0.14 -30.03 -11.65
CA LEU A 139 -0.56 -30.55 -12.81
C LEU A 139 -0.74 -32.07 -12.65
N THR A 140 -1.72 -32.48 -11.85
CA THR A 140 -2.26 -33.85 -11.85
C THR A 140 -3.41 -33.93 -12.86
N GLU A 141 -3.09 -33.82 -14.14
CA GLU A 141 -3.91 -34.43 -15.18
C GLU A 141 -3.05 -35.49 -15.90
N PRO A 142 -3.48 -36.76 -15.96
CA PRO A 142 -2.75 -37.80 -16.67
C PRO A 142 -2.98 -37.60 -18.17
N ARG A 143 -2.13 -36.83 -18.84
CA ARG A 143 -2.01 -36.93 -20.30
C ARG A 143 -1.30 -38.25 -20.63
N PRO A 144 -1.92 -39.15 -21.41
CA PRO A 144 -1.21 -40.31 -21.89
C PRO A 144 -0.39 -39.87 -23.09
N GLN A 145 0.94 -39.80 -23.00
CA GLN A 145 1.82 -40.27 -24.07
C GLN A 145 3.31 -40.25 -23.73
N LYS A 146 3.87 -41.47 -23.82
CA LYS A 146 5.10 -41.86 -24.52
C LYS A 146 6.29 -40.88 -24.45
N GLY A 147 7.24 -41.25 -23.60
CA GLY A 147 8.65 -41.38 -23.98
C GLY A 147 9.39 -40.09 -24.32
N SER A 148 9.89 -39.41 -23.28
CA SER A 148 11.20 -38.75 -23.32
C SER A 148 11.70 -38.63 -21.87
N LEU A 149 12.89 -39.16 -21.59
CA LEU A 149 13.64 -38.79 -20.38
C LEU A 149 14.16 -37.36 -20.57
N ASP A 150 14.32 -36.63 -19.46
CA ASP A 150 14.85 -35.25 -19.34
C ASP A 150 13.91 -34.08 -19.66
N ALA A 151 12.78 -33.99 -18.95
CA ALA A 151 12.16 -32.70 -18.67
C ALA A 151 12.02 -32.52 -17.15
N ALA A 152 12.67 -31.48 -16.61
CA ALA A 152 12.41 -31.02 -15.25
C ALA A 152 10.91 -30.74 -15.10
N PRO A 153 10.30 -30.99 -13.92
CA PRO A 153 8.89 -30.67 -13.73
C PRO A 153 8.72 -29.15 -13.81
N ASP A 154 8.08 -28.68 -14.89
CA ASP A 154 7.61 -27.30 -15.00
C ASP A 154 6.53 -27.10 -13.93
N VAL A 155 6.95 -26.62 -12.75
CA VAL A 155 6.04 -26.27 -11.67
C VAL A 155 5.44 -24.92 -12.04
N GLU A 156 4.29 -24.94 -12.68
CA GLU A 156 3.52 -23.72 -12.96
C GLU A 156 3.16 -23.05 -11.62
N GLN A 157 3.62 -21.83 -11.41
CA GLN A 157 3.40 -21.08 -10.17
C GLN A 157 2.16 -20.20 -10.33
N ARG A 158 1.15 -20.41 -9.48
CA ARG A 158 -0.08 -19.60 -9.45
C ARG A 158 0.04 -18.48 -8.41
N LEU A 159 -0.03 -17.23 -8.85
CA LEU A 159 -0.16 -16.07 -7.96
C LEU A 159 -1.64 -15.80 -7.68
N THR A 160 -2.08 -15.94 -6.44
CA THR A 160 -3.41 -15.56 -5.97
C THR A 160 -3.32 -14.21 -5.27
N VAL A 161 -4.03 -13.18 -5.73
CA VAL A 161 -4.01 -11.83 -5.12
C VAL A 161 -5.38 -11.52 -4.50
N ASP A 162 -5.39 -11.12 -3.23
CA ASP A 162 -6.59 -10.59 -2.57
C ASP A 162 -6.74 -9.11 -2.89
N ILE A 163 -7.52 -8.83 -3.93
CA ILE A 163 -7.77 -7.49 -4.46
C ILE A 163 -8.57 -6.65 -3.45
N ALA A 164 -9.55 -7.24 -2.76
CA ALA A 164 -10.39 -6.53 -1.80
C ALA A 164 -9.55 -5.95 -0.66
N ARG A 165 -8.63 -6.77 -0.14
CA ARG A 165 -7.73 -6.35 0.92
C ARG A 165 -6.64 -5.37 0.45
N LEU A 166 -6.17 -5.49 -0.78
CA LEU A 166 -5.24 -4.52 -1.36
C LEU A 166 -5.90 -3.13 -1.49
N ILE A 167 -7.17 -3.08 -1.91
CA ILE A 167 -7.97 -1.85 -1.95
C ILE A 167 -8.19 -1.30 -0.53
N GLU A 168 -8.53 -2.15 0.44
CA GLU A 168 -8.69 -1.73 1.84
C GLU A 168 -7.40 -1.13 2.42
N THR A 169 -6.25 -1.76 2.12
CA THR A 169 -4.93 -1.25 2.49
C THR A 169 -4.70 0.15 1.90
N GLY A 170 -5.02 0.34 0.62
CA GLY A 170 -4.95 1.64 -0.04
C GLY A 170 -5.84 2.69 0.63
N ARG A 171 -7.08 2.34 0.98
CA ARG A 171 -8.01 3.24 1.69
C ARG A 171 -7.50 3.63 3.08
N ASN A 172 -6.93 2.70 3.82
CA ASN A 172 -6.34 2.98 5.14
C ASN A 172 -5.10 3.88 5.03
N LEU A 173 -4.30 3.74 3.97
CA LEU A 173 -3.20 4.65 3.67
C LEU A 173 -3.70 6.05 3.32
N MET A 174 -4.80 6.18 2.55
CA MET A 174 -5.43 7.48 2.29
C MET A 174 -5.88 8.18 3.57
N LYS A 175 -6.53 7.45 4.50
CA LYS A 175 -6.97 7.99 5.80
C LYS A 175 -5.81 8.51 6.65
N THR A 176 -4.63 7.91 6.53
CA THR A 176 -3.42 8.29 7.28
C THR A 176 -2.56 9.34 6.55
N GLY A 177 -3.07 9.92 5.46
CA GLY A 177 -2.38 10.95 4.68
C GLY A 177 -1.23 10.41 3.80
N ARG A 178 -1.13 9.09 3.62
CA ARG A 178 -0.07 8.42 2.86
C ARG A 178 -0.50 8.15 1.42
N ALA A 179 -0.89 9.21 0.71
CA ALA A 179 -1.46 9.12 -0.64
C ALA A 179 -0.51 8.45 -1.66
N GLU A 180 0.80 8.71 -1.59
CA GLU A 180 1.81 8.08 -2.47
C GLU A 180 1.87 6.56 -2.32
N TYR A 181 1.70 6.05 -1.09
CA TYR A 181 1.69 4.61 -0.83
C TYR A 181 0.35 3.99 -1.21
N ALA A 182 -0.75 4.73 -1.03
CA ALA A 182 -2.08 4.31 -1.46
C ALA A 182 -2.14 4.15 -2.99
N GLU A 183 -1.54 5.08 -3.74
CA GLU A 183 -1.44 5.01 -5.20
C GLU A 183 -0.80 3.69 -5.65
N LYS A 184 0.31 3.27 -5.03
CA LYS A 184 0.98 2.00 -5.35
C LYS A 184 0.08 0.79 -5.10
N ALA A 185 -0.71 0.81 -4.02
CA ALA A 185 -1.65 -0.26 -3.72
C ALA A 185 -2.76 -0.34 -4.78
N PHE A 186 -3.35 0.81 -5.16
CA PHE A 186 -4.40 0.86 -6.17
C PHE A 186 -3.87 0.56 -7.58
N GLN A 187 -2.68 1.00 -7.96
CA GLN A 187 -2.04 0.63 -9.24
C GLN A 187 -1.85 -0.89 -9.35
N ARG A 188 -1.41 -1.53 -8.26
CA ARG A 188 -1.23 -2.98 -8.24
C ARG A 188 -2.57 -3.73 -8.29
N ALA A 189 -3.59 -3.23 -7.59
CA ALA A 189 -4.94 -3.79 -7.67
C ALA A 189 -5.51 -3.66 -9.09
N LEU A 190 -5.38 -2.48 -9.70
CA LEU A 190 -5.84 -2.20 -11.05
C LEU A 190 -5.11 -3.06 -12.08
N ALA A 191 -3.78 -3.18 -12.02
CA ALA A 191 -3.02 -4.04 -12.93
C ALA A 191 -3.45 -5.51 -12.84
N THR A 192 -3.78 -5.97 -11.63
CA THR A 192 -4.31 -7.33 -11.42
C THR A 192 -5.69 -7.48 -12.05
N LEU A 193 -6.58 -6.50 -11.82
CA LEU A 193 -7.92 -6.46 -12.40
C LEU A 193 -7.88 -6.43 -13.93
N ASP A 194 -7.03 -5.59 -14.52
CA ASP A 194 -6.83 -5.48 -15.97
C ASP A 194 -6.33 -6.80 -16.60
N THR A 195 -5.56 -7.59 -15.83
CA THR A 195 -5.07 -8.89 -16.30
C THR A 195 -6.17 -9.96 -16.29
N ILE A 196 -7.10 -9.90 -15.32
CA ILE A 196 -8.17 -10.89 -15.20
C ILE A 196 -9.45 -10.50 -15.95
N GLU A 197 -9.67 -9.22 -16.23
CA GLU A 197 -10.89 -8.71 -16.86
C GLU A 197 -11.25 -9.43 -18.18
N PRO A 198 -10.29 -9.72 -19.09
CA PRO A 198 -10.59 -10.48 -20.31
C PRO A 198 -11.06 -11.92 -20.05
N LEU A 199 -10.72 -12.49 -18.90
CA LEU A 199 -11.07 -13.86 -18.50
C LEU A 199 -12.43 -13.95 -17.79
N CYS A 200 -13.00 -12.82 -17.39
CA CYS A 200 -14.22 -12.76 -16.59
C CYS A 200 -15.48 -12.41 -17.40
N GLU A 201 -15.41 -12.41 -18.74
CA GLU A 201 -16.53 -12.24 -19.68
C GLU A 201 -17.53 -11.12 -19.31
N GLY A 202 -17.05 -10.01 -18.74
CA GLY A 202 -17.88 -8.88 -18.36
C GLY A 202 -18.61 -8.99 -17.01
N ASP A 203 -18.15 -9.84 -16.08
CA ASP A 203 -18.66 -9.91 -14.71
C ASP A 203 -18.75 -8.51 -14.08
N ASN A 204 -19.99 -8.09 -13.77
CA ASN A 204 -20.29 -6.79 -13.17
C ASN A 204 -19.58 -6.56 -11.83
N ARG A 205 -19.24 -7.61 -11.08
CA ARG A 205 -18.46 -7.49 -9.84
C ARG A 205 -17.02 -7.08 -10.13
N VAL A 206 -16.40 -7.68 -11.15
CA VAL A 206 -15.05 -7.32 -11.59
C VAL A 206 -15.05 -5.91 -12.17
N ARG A 207 -16.04 -5.57 -13.01
CA ARG A 207 -16.20 -4.22 -13.54
C ARG A 207 -16.39 -3.17 -12.45
N GLY A 208 -17.26 -3.42 -11.48
CA GLY A 208 -17.49 -2.52 -10.35
C GLY A 208 -16.26 -2.36 -9.46
N THR A 209 -15.53 -3.45 -9.21
CA THR A 209 -14.27 -3.39 -8.47
C THR A 209 -13.21 -2.60 -9.23
N THR A 210 -13.17 -2.72 -10.55
CA THR A 210 -12.26 -1.96 -11.43
C THR A 210 -12.60 -0.48 -11.45
N ALA A 211 -13.89 -0.14 -11.60
CA ALA A 211 -14.37 1.24 -11.52
C ALA A 211 -14.05 1.88 -10.17
N MET A 212 -14.29 1.16 -9.07
CA MET A 212 -13.94 1.60 -7.72
C MET A 212 -12.42 1.78 -7.57
N CYS A 213 -11.61 0.87 -8.10
CA CYS A 213 -10.16 0.97 -8.03
C CYS A 213 -9.62 2.15 -8.84
N LEU A 214 -10.15 2.39 -10.04
CA LEU A 214 -9.86 3.58 -10.86
C LEU A 214 -10.23 4.87 -10.12
N ALA A 215 -11.37 4.88 -9.43
CA ALA A 215 -11.81 6.02 -8.64
C ALA A 215 -10.83 6.32 -7.49
N TRP A 216 -10.50 5.31 -6.69
CA TRP A 216 -9.57 5.48 -5.56
C TRP A 216 -8.13 5.79 -5.99
N LEU A 217 -7.68 5.23 -7.12
CA LEU A 217 -6.42 5.61 -7.75
C LEU A 217 -6.43 7.10 -8.11
N SER A 218 -7.49 7.57 -8.76
CA SER A 218 -7.66 8.98 -9.10
C SER A 218 -7.64 9.87 -7.86
N PHE A 219 -8.35 9.51 -6.79
CA PHE A 219 -8.28 10.27 -5.53
C PHE A 219 -6.86 10.33 -4.93
N SER A 220 -6.12 9.22 -4.97
CA SER A 220 -4.75 9.19 -4.46
C SER A 220 -3.80 10.11 -5.23
N MET A 221 -3.99 10.20 -6.55
CA MET A 221 -3.23 11.09 -7.43
C MET A 221 -3.64 12.56 -7.24
N LEU A 222 -4.93 12.85 -7.15
CA LEU A 222 -5.44 14.20 -6.88
C LEU A 222 -4.91 14.73 -5.53
N ALA A 223 -4.89 13.90 -4.50
CA ALA A 223 -4.34 14.29 -3.20
C ALA A 223 -2.86 14.72 -3.25
N GLN A 224 -2.11 14.24 -4.26
CA GLN A 224 -0.72 14.59 -4.53
C GLN A 224 -0.56 15.74 -5.55
N GLY A 225 -1.65 16.30 -6.07
CA GLY A 225 -1.60 17.30 -7.16
C GLY A 225 -1.20 16.72 -8.52
N LYS A 226 -1.31 15.39 -8.72
CA LYS A 226 -1.01 14.74 -10.00
C LYS A 226 -2.21 14.80 -10.95
N CYS A 227 -1.93 14.81 -12.26
CA CYS A 227 -2.94 14.72 -13.31
C CYS A 227 -3.64 13.34 -13.30
N THR A 228 -4.96 13.32 -13.39
CA THR A 228 -5.78 12.08 -13.36
C THR A 228 -6.55 11.81 -14.65
N ASP A 229 -6.27 12.57 -15.71
CA ASP A 229 -7.09 12.60 -16.92
C ASP A 229 -7.24 11.23 -17.57
N SER A 230 -6.18 10.43 -17.66
CA SER A 230 -6.22 9.11 -18.27
C SER A 230 -7.15 8.14 -17.52
N HIS A 231 -7.11 8.14 -16.19
CA HIS A 231 -7.95 7.27 -15.36
C HIS A 231 -9.39 7.75 -15.30
N ALA A 232 -9.61 9.06 -15.20
CA ALA A 232 -10.95 9.64 -15.25
C ALA A 232 -11.63 9.49 -16.62
N GLN A 233 -10.87 9.53 -17.71
CA GLN A 233 -11.37 9.23 -19.06
C GLN A 233 -11.69 7.75 -19.22
N ARG A 234 -10.82 6.84 -18.75
CA ARG A 234 -11.09 5.40 -18.76
C ARG A 234 -12.35 5.06 -17.98
N LEU A 235 -12.52 5.64 -16.79
CA LEU A 235 -13.70 5.47 -15.96
C LEU A 235 -14.99 5.87 -16.70
N ARG A 236 -14.98 7.04 -17.36
CA ARG A 236 -16.13 7.53 -18.15
C ARG A 236 -16.42 6.72 -19.41
N ARG A 237 -15.38 6.19 -20.08
CA ARG A 237 -15.51 5.47 -21.34
C ARG A 237 -15.96 4.02 -21.14
N ASP A 238 -15.34 3.33 -20.18
CA ASP A 238 -15.44 1.87 -20.04
C ASP A 238 -16.40 1.47 -18.90
N TYR A 239 -16.68 2.39 -17.96
CA TYR A 239 -17.45 2.14 -16.74
C TYR A 239 -18.50 3.25 -16.48
N GLU A 240 -19.14 3.74 -17.54
CA GLU A 240 -20.10 4.85 -17.49
C GLU A 240 -21.26 4.61 -16.51
N ASP A 241 -21.76 3.38 -16.44
CA ASP A 241 -22.88 3.02 -15.55
C ASP A 241 -22.57 3.34 -14.08
N PHE A 242 -21.32 3.08 -13.66
CA PHE A 242 -20.84 3.39 -12.31
C PHE A 242 -20.63 4.90 -12.10
N CYS A 243 -20.39 5.66 -13.17
CA CYS A 243 -20.25 7.12 -13.09
C CYS A 243 -21.60 7.82 -12.89
N ARG A 244 -22.71 7.17 -13.28
CA ARG A 244 -24.07 7.67 -13.14
C ARG A 244 -24.74 7.25 -11.84
N GLU A 245 -24.15 6.31 -11.10
CA GLU A 245 -24.67 5.86 -9.81
C GLU A 245 -24.49 6.96 -8.75
N PHE A 246 -25.61 7.40 -8.17
CA PHE A 246 -25.60 8.46 -7.16
C PHE A 246 -24.78 8.06 -5.93
N LEU A 247 -24.04 9.04 -5.39
CA LEU A 247 -23.21 8.87 -4.20
C LEU A 247 -22.09 7.81 -4.32
N SER A 248 -21.82 7.30 -5.52
CA SER A 248 -20.75 6.33 -5.75
C SER A 248 -19.37 7.01 -5.80
N ASP A 249 -18.32 6.24 -5.48
CA ASP A 249 -16.93 6.73 -5.58
C ASP A 249 -16.57 7.14 -7.03
N ALA A 250 -17.11 6.42 -8.02
CA ALA A 250 -16.87 6.69 -9.44
C ALA A 250 -17.52 8.00 -9.89
N ALA A 251 -18.79 8.22 -9.54
CA ALA A 251 -19.49 9.48 -9.78
C ALA A 251 -18.77 10.64 -9.07
N ARG A 252 -18.32 10.41 -7.84
CA ARG A 252 -17.57 11.40 -7.05
C ARG A 252 -16.27 11.83 -7.74
N VAL A 253 -15.51 10.89 -8.32
CA VAL A 253 -14.30 11.23 -9.09
C VAL A 253 -14.64 12.03 -10.34
N CYS A 254 -15.69 11.65 -11.07
CA CYS A 254 -16.11 12.36 -12.28
C CYS A 254 -16.49 13.82 -11.97
N VAL A 255 -17.25 14.04 -10.90
CA VAL A 255 -17.56 15.39 -10.42
C VAL A 255 -16.31 16.13 -9.97
N THR A 256 -15.45 15.49 -9.17
CA THR A 256 -14.19 16.11 -8.74
C THR A 256 -13.35 16.57 -9.92
N HIS A 257 -13.21 15.73 -10.95
CA HIS A 257 -12.45 16.04 -12.16
C HIS A 257 -13.03 17.26 -12.89
N ARG A 258 -14.36 17.32 -13.05
CA ARG A 258 -15.07 18.46 -13.65
C ARG A 258 -14.91 19.75 -12.84
N LEU A 259 -14.92 19.66 -11.51
CA LEU A 259 -14.70 20.80 -10.62
C LEU A 259 -13.27 21.31 -10.72
N ILE A 260 -12.28 20.43 -10.62
CA ILE A 260 -10.86 20.80 -10.70
C ILE A 260 -10.53 21.41 -12.07
N GLY A 261 -11.06 20.84 -13.15
CA GLY A 261 -10.89 21.40 -14.50
C GLY A 261 -11.53 22.78 -14.70
N ALA A 262 -12.44 23.21 -13.81
CA ALA A 262 -13.05 24.53 -13.84
C ALA A 262 -12.35 25.55 -12.92
N LEU A 263 -11.32 25.15 -12.16
CA LEU A 263 -10.54 26.05 -11.33
C LEU A 263 -9.53 26.86 -12.16
N THR A 264 -9.29 28.11 -11.74
CA THR A 264 -8.22 28.96 -12.27
C THR A 264 -6.88 28.75 -11.56
N ILE A 265 -6.93 28.16 -10.36
CA ILE A 265 -5.75 27.84 -9.54
C ILE A 265 -5.56 26.34 -9.43
N GLU A 266 -4.30 25.91 -9.30
CA GLU A 266 -3.98 24.51 -9.06
C GLU A 266 -4.47 24.08 -7.67
N TRP A 267 -5.31 23.04 -7.61
CA TRP A 267 -5.74 22.45 -6.35
C TRP A 267 -4.75 21.39 -5.88
N ARG A 268 -4.28 21.50 -4.64
CA ARG A 268 -3.48 20.46 -3.98
C ARG A 268 -3.94 20.22 -2.56
N GLY A 269 -3.88 18.98 -2.10
CA GLY A 269 -4.35 18.60 -0.76
C GLY A 269 -3.58 19.27 0.39
N ASP A 270 -2.30 19.59 0.19
CA ASP A 270 -1.40 20.21 1.17
C ASP A 270 -1.61 21.73 1.31
N THR A 271 -1.96 22.42 0.22
CA THR A 271 -2.19 23.87 0.18
C THR A 271 -3.66 24.23 0.39
N CYS A 272 -4.59 23.43 -0.15
CA CYS A 272 -6.03 23.70 -0.15
C CYS A 272 -6.77 23.03 1.02
N SER A 273 -6.18 23.03 2.22
CA SER A 273 -6.87 22.50 3.41
C SER A 273 -8.06 23.40 3.81
N GLN A 274 -9.12 22.79 4.34
CA GLN A 274 -10.34 23.53 4.72
C GLN A 274 -10.03 24.68 5.69
N LYS A 275 -9.12 24.46 6.64
CA LYS A 275 -8.68 25.49 7.60
C LYS A 275 -7.99 26.66 6.89
N LYS A 276 -6.96 26.38 6.09
CA LYS A 276 -6.19 27.41 5.36
C LYS A 276 -7.09 28.25 4.44
N LEU A 277 -7.96 27.59 3.67
CA LEU A 277 -8.88 28.28 2.76
C LEU A 277 -9.88 29.17 3.51
N ARG A 278 -10.40 28.70 4.65
CA ARG A 278 -11.28 29.52 5.50
C ARG A 278 -10.55 30.71 6.11
N ASP A 279 -9.33 30.53 6.58
CA ASP A 279 -8.51 31.63 7.13
C ASP A 279 -8.24 32.70 6.06
N ILE A 280 -7.91 32.29 4.82
CA ILE A 280 -7.76 33.20 3.69
C ILE A 280 -9.07 33.95 3.39
N LEU A 281 -10.20 33.25 3.34
CA LEU A 281 -11.50 33.85 3.04
C LEU A 281 -12.04 34.72 4.18
N ALA A 282 -11.60 34.51 5.42
CA ALA A 282 -11.89 35.42 6.53
C ALA A 282 -11.16 36.76 6.36
N ALA A 283 -9.92 36.73 5.87
CA ALA A 283 -9.15 37.93 5.56
C ALA A 283 -9.59 38.60 4.25
N SER A 284 -10.00 37.82 3.25
CA SER A 284 -10.42 38.31 1.93
C SER A 284 -11.70 37.59 1.44
N PRO A 285 -12.89 38.04 1.87
CA PRO A 285 -14.16 37.39 1.55
C PRO A 285 -14.50 37.37 0.05
N HIS A 286 -14.00 38.34 -0.70
CA HIS A 286 -14.28 38.48 -2.14
C HIS A 286 -13.30 37.71 -3.03
N ASN A 287 -12.37 36.95 -2.44
CA ASN A 287 -11.48 36.11 -3.25
C ASN A 287 -12.24 34.87 -3.75
N HIS A 288 -12.78 34.99 -4.97
CA HIS A 288 -13.58 33.94 -5.57
C HIS A 288 -12.75 32.70 -5.93
N GLU A 289 -11.46 32.83 -6.24
CA GLU A 289 -10.61 31.68 -6.61
C GLU A 289 -10.44 30.72 -5.42
N TYR A 290 -10.09 31.25 -4.25
CA TYR A 290 -10.00 30.42 -3.03
C TYR A 290 -11.35 29.91 -2.56
N ARG A 291 -12.45 30.63 -2.86
CA ARG A 291 -13.81 30.13 -2.61
C ARG A 291 -14.17 28.96 -3.54
N CYS A 292 -13.76 29.00 -4.80
CA CYS A 292 -13.91 27.86 -5.72
C CYS A 292 -13.08 26.65 -5.25
N ALA A 293 -11.83 26.86 -4.82
CA ALA A 293 -11.02 25.80 -4.23
C ALA A 293 -11.64 25.23 -2.95
N LEU A 294 -12.29 26.07 -2.12
CA LEU A 294 -12.99 25.62 -0.93
C LEU A 294 -14.17 24.69 -1.26
N VAL A 295 -14.92 24.96 -2.34
CA VAL A 295 -15.98 24.06 -2.82
C VAL A 295 -15.42 22.67 -3.11
N VAL A 296 -14.30 22.58 -3.85
CA VAL A 296 -13.66 21.29 -4.16
C VAL A 296 -13.23 20.57 -2.89
N THR A 297 -12.60 21.28 -1.95
CA THR A 297 -12.17 20.70 -0.67
C THR A 297 -13.35 20.19 0.16
N LEU A 298 -14.46 20.93 0.23
CA LEU A 298 -15.66 20.52 0.96
C LEU A 298 -16.35 19.29 0.32
N PHE A 299 -16.40 19.25 -1.02
CA PHE A 299 -16.89 18.10 -1.75
C PHE A 299 -16.05 16.84 -1.48
N LEU A 300 -14.73 16.99 -1.48
CA LEU A 300 -13.78 15.91 -1.17
C LEU A 300 -13.76 15.50 0.31
N SER A 301 -14.20 16.36 1.23
CA SER A 301 -14.43 15.96 2.63
C SER A 301 -15.81 15.35 2.86
N GLY A 302 -16.70 15.38 1.88
CA GLY A 302 -18.09 14.91 2.01
C GLY A 302 -19.01 15.87 2.77
N ASP A 303 -18.59 17.11 3.00
CA ASP A 303 -19.39 18.15 3.67
C ASP A 303 -20.29 18.83 2.62
N LEU A 304 -21.28 18.09 2.11
CA LEU A 304 -22.13 18.48 0.98
C LEU A 304 -22.97 19.73 1.29
N GLU A 305 -23.44 19.88 2.53
CA GLU A 305 -24.25 21.03 2.95
C GLU A 305 -23.45 22.33 2.83
N ARG A 306 -22.24 22.37 3.40
CA ARG A 306 -21.38 23.56 3.28
C ARG A 306 -20.83 23.73 1.88
N CYS A 307 -20.57 22.63 1.17
CA CYS A 307 -20.17 22.66 -0.24
C CYS A 307 -21.23 23.39 -1.08
N LEU A 308 -22.50 22.97 -0.98
CA LEU A 308 -23.61 23.61 -1.68
C LEU A 308 -23.79 25.07 -1.26
N THR A 309 -23.64 25.37 0.03
CA THR A 309 -23.69 26.75 0.54
C THR A 309 -22.68 27.66 -0.16
N GLU A 310 -21.43 27.21 -0.33
CA GLU A 310 -20.40 27.98 -1.03
C GLU A 310 -20.66 28.07 -2.54
N VAL A 311 -21.17 27.00 -3.15
CA VAL A 311 -21.60 26.98 -4.56
C VAL A 311 -22.71 28.00 -4.81
N PHE A 312 -23.69 28.12 -3.91
CA PHE A 312 -24.76 29.10 -4.03
C PHE A 312 -24.26 30.53 -3.93
N LYS A 313 -23.35 30.82 -3.00
CA LYS A 313 -22.71 32.15 -2.92
C LYS A 313 -22.05 32.51 -4.24
N LEU A 314 -21.29 31.58 -4.84
CA LEU A 314 -20.64 31.79 -6.14
C LEU A 314 -21.66 31.99 -7.27
N ARG A 315 -22.77 31.25 -7.27
CA ARG A 315 -23.84 31.39 -8.27
C ARG A 315 -24.55 32.75 -8.17
N VAL A 316 -24.90 33.20 -6.96
CA VAL A 316 -25.53 34.51 -6.71
C VAL A 316 -24.60 35.64 -7.15
N LEU A 317 -23.30 35.49 -6.92
CA LEU A 317 -22.26 36.42 -7.37
C LEU A 317 -21.92 36.30 -8.86
N SER A 318 -22.66 35.48 -9.63
CA SER A 318 -22.45 35.26 -11.06
C SER A 318 -21.05 34.76 -11.44
N VAL A 319 -20.38 34.04 -10.54
CA VAL A 319 -19.10 33.39 -10.83
C VAL A 319 -19.36 32.12 -11.66
N PRO A 320 -18.78 31.96 -12.86
CA PRO A 320 -19.06 30.83 -13.76
C PRO A 320 -18.91 29.45 -13.12
N PHE A 321 -17.90 29.30 -12.25
CA PHE A 321 -17.66 28.08 -11.47
C PHE A 321 -18.90 27.65 -10.67
N GLY A 322 -19.68 28.59 -10.12
CA GLY A 322 -20.85 28.27 -9.31
C GLY A 322 -21.94 27.51 -10.08
N ALA A 323 -22.15 27.84 -11.36
CA ALA A 323 -23.12 27.13 -12.20
C ALA A 323 -22.63 25.71 -12.56
N ILE A 324 -21.33 25.59 -12.89
CA ILE A 324 -20.69 24.31 -13.22
C ILE A 324 -20.73 23.38 -11.99
N ALA A 325 -20.32 23.90 -10.84
CA ALA A 325 -20.24 23.15 -9.60
C ALA A 325 -21.62 22.71 -9.13
N LEU A 326 -22.62 23.58 -9.23
CA LEU A 326 -23.98 23.20 -8.90
C LEU A 326 -24.43 22.03 -9.76
N SER A 327 -24.41 22.18 -11.11
CA SER A 327 -24.80 21.12 -12.05
C SER A 327 -24.09 19.79 -11.74
N ALA A 328 -22.77 19.81 -11.60
CA ALA A 328 -22.00 18.60 -11.35
C ALA A 328 -22.38 17.93 -10.01
N ILE A 329 -22.58 18.71 -8.95
CA ILE A 329 -22.99 18.16 -7.65
C ILE A 329 -24.44 17.64 -7.71
N GLN A 330 -25.34 18.27 -8.48
CA GLN A 330 -26.70 17.74 -8.66
C GLN A 330 -26.67 16.35 -9.30
N ASP A 331 -25.83 16.18 -10.32
CA ASP A 331 -25.66 14.91 -11.04
C ASP A 331 -25.14 13.80 -10.10
N TYR A 332 -24.31 14.14 -9.10
CA TYR A 332 -23.77 13.18 -8.14
C TYR A 332 -24.73 12.80 -7.00
N ILE A 333 -25.45 13.78 -6.44
CA ILE A 333 -26.32 13.54 -5.29
C ILE A 333 -27.68 12.97 -5.74
N GLY A 334 -28.14 13.35 -6.93
CA GLY A 334 -29.43 12.93 -7.50
C GLY A 334 -30.60 13.84 -7.13
N PRO A 335 -31.70 13.79 -7.91
CA PRO A 335 -32.80 14.74 -7.84
C PRO A 335 -33.68 14.61 -6.59
N GLU A 336 -33.72 13.42 -5.99
CA GLU A 336 -34.56 13.09 -4.82
C GLU A 336 -33.90 13.44 -3.48
N HIS A 337 -32.65 13.93 -3.49
CA HIS A 337 -31.93 14.16 -2.25
C HIS A 337 -32.46 15.37 -1.49
N PRO A 338 -32.61 15.32 -0.15
CA PRO A 338 -33.21 16.40 0.65
C PRO A 338 -32.53 17.77 0.45
N LEU A 339 -31.21 17.77 0.28
CA LEU A 339 -30.44 18.99 0.01
C LEU A 339 -30.83 19.68 -1.32
N MET A 340 -31.49 18.96 -2.24
CA MET A 340 -31.96 19.47 -3.53
C MET A 340 -33.39 20.01 -3.47
N GLY A 341 -34.20 19.56 -2.51
CA GLY A 341 -35.55 20.06 -2.27
C GLY A 341 -35.59 21.54 -1.86
N VAL A 342 -34.53 22.01 -1.19
CA VAL A 342 -34.35 23.43 -0.82
C VAL A 342 -33.95 24.30 -2.03
N ILE A 343 -33.58 23.69 -3.16
CA ILE A 343 -33.00 24.34 -4.34
C ILE A 343 -34.05 24.62 -5.44
N ARG A 344 -35.26 24.07 -5.34
CA ARG A 344 -36.33 24.41 -6.27
C ARG A 344 -36.87 25.79 -5.89
N PRO A 345 -36.77 26.82 -6.77
CA PRO A 345 -37.59 28.00 -6.58
C PRO A 345 -39.04 27.53 -6.60
N SER A 346 -39.81 27.89 -5.58
CA SER A 346 -41.27 27.79 -5.61
C SER A 346 -41.75 28.50 -6.89
N SER A 347 -42.18 27.69 -7.86
CA SER A 347 -42.90 28.10 -9.05
C SER A 347 -44.26 28.65 -8.67
#